data_AF-A0A7D5DQH3-F1
#
_entry.id   AF-A0A7D5DQH3-F1
#
_cell.length_a   1.000
_cell.length_b   1.000
_cell.length_c   1.000
_cell.angle_alpha   90.00
_cell.angle_beta   90.00
_cell.angle_gamma   90.00
#
_symmetry.space_group_name_H-M   'P 1'
#
loop_
_entity.id
_entity.type
_entity.pdbx_description
1 polymer ?
#
loop_
_entity_poly.entity_id
_entity_poly.type
_entity_poly.pdbx_seq_one_letter_code
_entity_poly.pdbx_strand_id
1 'polypeptide(L)' 'MPNILSLTCICFNSVLYPTSFFFAKLPEAYAIFNPIVDIMPVIPLFFFLLAFVWQAAVSFR' A
#
# COMPACT_ATOMS: atom_id res chain seq x y z
N MET A 1 4.61 -25.88 -10.22
CA MET A 1 5.60 -24.81 -9.93
C MET A 1 4.98 -23.50 -10.41
N PRO A 2 4.68 -22.52 -9.54
CA PRO A 2 4.10 -21.26 -10.00
C PRO A 2 5.14 -20.49 -10.84
N ASN A 3 4.76 -20.13 -12.07
CA ASN A 3 5.57 -19.29 -12.96
C ASN A 3 5.77 -17.90 -12.33
N ILE A 4 6.93 -17.26 -12.55
CA ILE A 4 7.23 -15.88 -12.08
C ILE A 4 6.11 -14.90 -12.45
N LEU A 5 5.52 -15.07 -13.64
CA LEU A 5 4.42 -14.24 -14.14
C LEU A 5 3.10 -14.48 -13.38
N SER A 6 2.91 -15.68 -12.84
CA SER A 6 1.79 -16.01 -11.96
C SER A 6 1.99 -15.45 -10.55
N LEU A 7 3.23 -15.39 -10.07
CA LEU A 7 3.56 -14.82 -8.76
C LEU A 7 3.35 -13.29 -8.76
N THR A 8 3.82 -12.59 -9.80
CA THR A 8 3.59 -11.14 -9.93
C THR A 8 2.12 -10.78 -10.08
N CYS A 9 1.34 -11.60 -10.78
CA CYS A 9 -0.11 -11.40 -10.92
C CYS A 9 -0.87 -11.56 -9.58
N ILE A 10 -0.47 -12.51 -8.73
CA ILE A 10 -1.06 -12.71 -7.40
C ILE A 10 -0.68 -11.56 -6.46
N CYS A 11 0.59 -11.15 -6.45
CA CYS A 11 1.06 -10.01 -5.65
C CYS A 11 0.34 -8.71 -6.02
N PHE A 12 0.16 -8.42 -7.32
CA PHE A 12 -0.59 -7.26 -7.75
C PHE A 12 -2.08 -7.32 -7.37
N ASN A 13 -2.73 -8.48 -7.51
CA ASN A 13 -4.13 -8.63 -7.09
C ASN A 13 -4.31 -8.44 -5.58
N SER A 14 -3.38 -8.93 -4.75
CA SER A 14 -3.43 -8.69 -3.29
C SER A 14 -3.21 -7.23 -2.88
N VAL A 15 -2.44 -6.47 -3.68
CA VAL A 15 -2.17 -5.05 -3.42
C VAL A 15 -3.32 -4.17 -3.92
N LEU A 16 -3.88 -4.48 -5.08
CA LEU A 16 -4.94 -3.68 -5.71
C LEU A 16 -6.35 -4.03 -5.21
N TYR A 17 -6.55 -5.25 -4.71
CA TYR A 17 -7.80 -5.69 -4.11
C TYR A 17 -7.53 -6.10 -2.66
N PRO A 18 -7.33 -5.13 -1.74
CA PRO A 18 -7.33 -5.44 -0.32
C PRO A 18 -8.75 -5.89 0.02
N THR A 19 -8.96 -7.20 0.02
CA THR A 19 -10.19 -7.83 0.49
C THR A 19 -10.46 -7.27 1.88
N SER A 20 -11.52 -6.48 1.99
CA SER A 20 -11.93 -5.71 3.16
C SER A 20 -10.95 -4.60 3.60
N PHE A 21 -11.11 -3.40 3.04
CA PHE A 21 -10.93 -2.17 3.83
C PHE A 21 -11.84 -2.31 5.07
N PHE A 22 -11.31 -2.83 6.18
CA PHE A 22 -12.02 -2.91 7.44
C PHE A 22 -12.27 -1.47 7.93
N PHE A 23 -13.42 -0.91 7.59
CA PHE A 23 -13.95 0.32 8.20
C PHE A 23 -14.49 -0.02 9.60
N ALA A 24 -13.62 -0.49 10.48
CA ALA A 24 -13.93 -0.64 11.89
C ALA A 24 -13.63 0.69 12.60
N LYS A 25 -14.56 1.16 13.43
CA LYS A 25 -14.29 2.31 14.30
C LYS A 25 -13.14 1.97 15.24
N LEU A 26 -12.18 2.89 15.38
CA LEU A 26 -11.17 2.78 16.42
C LEU A 26 -11.84 2.80 17.80
N PRO A 27 -11.23 2.16 18.82
CA PRO A 27 -11.67 2.33 20.20
C PRO A 27 -11.69 3.82 20.58
N GLU A 28 -12.57 4.21 21.51
CA GLU A 28 -12.83 5.62 21.85
C GLU A 28 -11.56 6.41 22.22
N ALA A 29 -10.63 5.79 22.94
CA ALA A 29 -9.34 6.40 23.30
C ALA A 29 -8.46 6.77 22.09
N TYR A 30 -8.67 6.14 20.94
CA TYR A 30 -7.93 6.38 19.70
C TYR A 30 -8.74 7.13 18.64
N ALA A 31 -9.96 7.60 18.96
CA ALA A 31 -10.83 8.27 17.99
C ALA A 31 -10.21 9.54 17.38
N ILE A 32 -9.29 10.21 18.10
CA ILE A 32 -8.53 11.35 17.58
C ILE A 32 -7.62 10.97 16.39
N PHE A 33 -7.22 9.70 16.27
CA PHE A 33 -6.36 9.21 15.20
C PHE A 33 -7.13 8.66 13.99
N ASN A 34 -8.47 8.69 14.01
CA ASN A 34 -9.28 8.27 12.86
C ASN A 34 -8.79 8.90 11.54
N PRO A 35 -8.51 10.22 11.45
CA PRO A 35 -8.03 10.82 10.20
C PRO A 35 -6.71 10.22 9.68
N ILE A 36 -5.83 9.74 10.55
CA ILE A 36 -4.57 9.11 10.16
C ILE A 36 -4.82 7.70 9.61
N VAL A 37 -5.66 6.94 10.30
CA VAL A 37 -6.01 5.57 9.90
C VAL A 37 -6.75 5.56 8.56
N ASP A 38 -7.56 6.58 8.28
CA ASP A 38 -8.24 6.76 7.00
C ASP A 38 -7.25 6.92 5.82
N ILE A 39 -6.05 7.47 6.06
CA ILE A 39 -5.01 7.69 5.03
C ILE A 39 -4.03 6.51 4.94
N MET A 40 -3.89 5.71 6.00
CA MET A 40 -2.95 4.60 6.10
C MET A 40 -3.00 3.60 4.91
N PRO A 41 -4.17 3.25 4.33
CA PRO A 41 -4.23 2.34 3.18
C PRO A 41 -3.53 2.86 1.91
N VAL A 42 -3.28 4.18 1.81
CA VAL A 42 -2.56 4.78 0.66
C VAL A 42 -1.04 4.60 0.77
N ILE A 43 -0.50 4.26 1.95
CA ILE A 43 0.95 4.15 2.19
C ILE A 43 1.69 3.23 1.18
N PRO A 44 1.17 2.05 0.79
CA PRO A 44 1.84 1.22 -0.21
C PRO A 44 2.07 1.94 -1.56
N LEU A 45 1.14 2.82 -1.97
CA LEU A 45 1.30 3.63 -3.17
C LEU A 45 2.46 4.62 -3.03
N PHE A 46 2.65 5.22 -1.85
CA PHE A 46 3.78 6.12 -1.62
C PHE A 46 5.14 5.39 -1.70
N PHE A 47 5.25 4.14 -1.25
CA PHE A 47 6.47 3.36 -1.43
C PHE A 47 6.76 3.03 -2.89
N PHE A 48 5.72 2.72 -3.67
CA PHE A 48 5.85 2.55 -5.12
C PHE A 48 6.35 3.83 -5.78
N LEU A 49 5.77 4.99 -5.46
CA LEU A 49 6.21 6.29 -5.97
C LEU A 49 7.62 6.65 -5.49
N LEU A 50 7.96 6.30 -4.25
CA LEU A 50 9.28 6.52 -3.68
C LEU A 50 10.38 5.81 -4.49
N ALA A 51 10.10 4.66 -5.11
CA ALA A 51 11.06 4.00 -6.00
C ALA A 51 11.43 4.89 -7.20
N PHE A 52 10.47 5.62 -7.77
CA PHE A 52 10.71 6.57 -8.86
C PHE A 52 11.42 7.83 -8.37
N VAL A 53 11.06 8.33 -7.19
CA VAL A 53 11.77 9.45 -6.55
C VAL A 53 13.23 9.09 -6.32
N TRP A 54 13.49 7.88 -5.80
CA TRP A 54 14.82 7.36 -5.58
C TRP A 54 15.60 7.23 -6.89
N GLN A 55 15.00 6.62 -7.92
CA GLN A 55 15.62 6.51 -9.23
C GLN A 55 15.91 7.88 -9.84
N ALA A 56 14.98 8.84 -9.74
CA ALA A 56 15.21 10.21 -10.18
C ALA A 56 16.37 10.88 -9.43
N ALA A 57 16.50 10.65 -8.12
CA ALA A 57 17.59 11.19 -7.30
C ALA A 57 18.98 10.69 -7.74
N VAL A 58 19.06 9.47 -8.29
CA VAL A 58 20.30 8.91 -8.87
C VAL A 58 20.37 9.07 -10.41
N SER A 59 19.54 9.95 -10.98
CA SER A 59 19.49 10.24 -12.43
C SER A 59 19.10 9.06 -13.32
N PHE A 60 18.30 8.13 -12.83
CA PHE A 60 17.86 6.91 -13.55
C PHE A 60 19.04 6.11 -14.14
N ARG A 61 20.11 5.98 -13.35
CA ARG A 61 21.28 5.15 -13.68
C ARG A 61 21.07 3.72 -13.22
#